data_AF-A0A971QCF2-F1
#
_entry.id   AF-A0A971QCF2-F1
#
_cell.length_a   1.000
_cell.length_b   1.000
_cell.length_c   1.000
_cell.angle_alpha   90.00
_cell.angle_beta   90.00
_cell.angle_gamma   90.00
#
_symmetry.space_group_name_H-M   'P 1'
#
loop_
_entity.id
_entity.type
_entity.pdbx_description
1 polymer ?
#
loop_
_entity_poly.entity_id
_entity_poly.type
_entity_poly.pdbx_seq_one_letter_code
_entity_poly.pdbx_strand_id
1 'polypeptide(L)' 'MARLREAKIIRLRNMRQDKYFRILVDVEVDGQDLGKRLIEAGLAGPYDGGKRPKCGSRAKSPSGADGQ' A
#
# COMPACT_ATOMS: atom_id res chain seq x y z
N MET A 1 9.80 -2.61 11.57
CA MET A 1 10.31 -3.40 10.44
C MET A 1 9.30 -4.49 10.12
N ALA A 2 8.63 -4.44 8.96
CA ALA A 2 7.68 -5.48 8.55
C ALA A 2 8.46 -6.63 7.88
N ARG A 3 8.56 -7.79 8.55
CA ARG A 3 9.26 -8.96 8.03
C ARG A 3 8.26 -10.02 7.57
N LEU A 4 7.85 -9.94 6.30
CA LEU A 4 6.92 -10.90 5.71
C LEU A 4 7.42 -12.36 5.83
N ARG A 5 8.75 -12.57 5.79
CA ARG A 5 9.36 -13.91 5.89
C ARG A 5 9.22 -14.57 7.27
N GLU A 6 8.99 -13.78 8.32
CA GLU A 6 8.87 -14.25 9.70
C GLU A 6 7.41 -14.23 10.19
N ALA A 7 6.48 -13.86 9.32
CA ALA A 7 5.06 -13.76 9.62
C ALA A 7 4.49 -15.11 10.07
N LYS A 8 3.69 -15.12 11.14
CA LYS A 8 2.99 -16.34 11.57
C LYS A 8 1.70 -16.53 10.79
N ILE A 9 0.99 -15.43 10.53
CA ILE A 9 -0.27 -15.45 9.81
C ILE A 9 -0.25 -14.38 8.73
N ILE A 10 -0.46 -14.81 7.49
CA ILE A 10 -0.65 -13.92 6.34
C ILE A 10 -2.10 -14.05 5.88
N ARG A 11 -2.85 -12.95 5.91
CA ARG A 11 -4.21 -12.88 5.38
C ARG A 11 -4.21 -12.07 4.10
N LEU A 12 -4.87 -12.62 3.09
CA LEU A 12 -5.08 -11.97 1.81
C LEU A 12 -6.55 -11.55 1.73
N ARG A 13 -6.80 -10.26 1.51
CA ARG A 13 -8.13 -9.67 1.40
C ARG A 13 -8.32 -9.07 0.01
N ASN A 14 -9.58 -8.89 -0.40
CA ASN A 14 -9.96 -8.25 -1.66
C ASN A 14 -9.27 -8.83 -2.91
N MET A 15 -9.28 -10.16 -3.03
CA MET A 15 -8.67 -10.87 -4.18
C MET A 15 -9.34 -10.50 -5.49
N ARG A 16 -8.55 -9.95 -6.42
CA ARG A 16 -8.98 -9.59 -7.77
C ARG A 16 -7.93 -10.03 -8.79
N GLN A 17 -8.35 -10.34 -10.00
CA GLN A 17 -7.43 -10.60 -11.10
C GLN A 17 -7.19 -9.33 -11.90
N ASP A 18 -5.93 -9.04 -12.23
CA ASP A 18 -5.58 -7.91 -13.10
C ASP A 18 -5.50 -8.31 -14.59
N LYS A 19 -5.24 -7.33 -15.47
CA LYS A 19 -5.09 -7.53 -16.93
C LYS A 19 -3.95 -8.50 -17.30
N TYR A 20 -2.99 -8.71 -16.40
CA TYR A 20 -1.84 -9.59 -16.57
C TYR A 20 -2.04 -10.93 -15.84
N PHE A 21 -3.28 -11.25 -15.44
CA PHE A 21 -3.63 -12.44 -14.68
C PHE A 21 -2.92 -12.56 -13.33
N ARG A 22 -2.44 -11.44 -12.75
CA ARG A 22 -1.89 -11.40 -11.39
C ARG A 22 -3.01 -11.22 -10.39
N ILE A 23 -2.84 -11.79 -9.19
CA ILE A 23 -3.79 -11.62 -8.10
C ILE A 23 -3.45 -10.33 -7.35
N LEU A 24 -4.29 -9.32 -7.50
CA LEU A 24 -4.29 -8.10 -6.72
C LEU A 24 -4.96 -8.37 -5.37
N VAL A 25 -4.26 -8.11 -4.28
CA VAL A 25 -4.70 -8.40 -2.91
C VAL A 25 -4.18 -7.35 -1.94
N ASP A 26 -4.97 -7.12 -0.90
CA ASP A 26 -4.49 -6.46 0.31
C ASP A 26 -3.87 -7.52 1.23
N VAL A 27 -2.63 -7.28 1.65
CA VAL A 27 -1.88 -8.22 2.49
C VAL A 27 -1.85 -7.73 3.93
N GLU A 28 -2.33 -8.58 4.84
CA GLU A 28 -2.23 -8.38 6.27
C GLU A 28 -1.27 -9.40 6.87
N VAL A 29 -0.32 -8.91 7.67
CA VAL A 29 0.67 -9.70 8.38
C VAL A 29 0.40 -9.59 9.87
N ASP A 30 0.09 -10.71 10.51
CA ASP A 30 -0.18 -10.80 11.96
C ASP A 30 -1.22 -9.78 12.46
N GLY A 31 -2.25 -9.53 11.65
CA GLY A 31 -3.32 -8.58 11.98
C GLY A 31 -3.04 -7.12 11.58
N GLN A 32 -1.90 -6.84 10.97
CA GLN A 32 -1.52 -5.49 10.52
C GLN A 32 -1.42 -5.39 8.99
N ASP A 33 -1.98 -4.32 8.44
CA ASP A 33 -1.90 -4.01 7.00
C ASP A 33 -0.45 -3.75 6.58
N LEU A 34 0.08 -4.57 5.69
CA LEU A 34 1.46 -4.46 5.22
C LEU A 34 1.65 -3.23 4.33
N GLY A 35 0.67 -2.93 3.47
CA GLY A 35 0.74 -1.80 2.53
C GLY A 35 0.85 -0.47 3.25
N LYS A 36 -0.02 -0.24 4.25
CA LYS A 36 0.01 0.97 5.09
C LYS A 36 1.34 1.13 5.80
N ARG A 37 1.85 0.06 6.42
CA ARG A 37 3.13 0.09 7.14
C ARG A 37 4.31 0.42 6.24
N LEU A 38 4.30 -0.04 4.99
CA LEU A 38 5.35 0.31 4.02
C LEU A 38 5.29 1.79 3.63
N ILE A 39 4.07 2.35 3.49
CA ILE A 39 3.88 3.77 3.19
C ILE A 39 4.34 4.63 4.36
N GLU A 40 3.91 4.30 5.59
CA GLU A 40 4.31 4.99 6.82
C GLU A 40 5.83 4.94 7.06
N ALA A 41 6.47 3.82 6.71
CA ALA A 41 7.92 3.67 6.80
C ALA A 41 8.69 4.40 5.68
N GLY A 42 7.99 5.07 4.75
CA GLY A 42 8.61 5.74 3.60
C GLY A 42 9.20 4.78 2.56
N LEU A 43 8.85 3.49 2.62
CA LEU A 43 9.34 2.44 1.70
C LEU A 43 8.41 2.23 0.50
N ALA A 44 7.19 2.77 0.55
CA ALA A 44 6.21 2.72 -0.53
C ALA A 44 5.48 4.06 -0.67
N GLY A 45 4.94 4.31 -1.86
CA GLY A 45 4.04 5.44 -2.11
C GLY A 45 2.58 4.98 -2.12
N PRO A 46 1.63 5.85 -1.74
CA PRO A 46 0.21 5.56 -1.90
C PRO A 46 -0.12 5.36 -3.38
N TYR A 47 -0.97 4.36 -3.65
CA TYR A 47 -1.43 4.05 -5.00
C TYR A 47 -2.95 4.17 -5.06
N ASP A 48 -3.43 5.12 -5.85
CA ASP A 48 -4.83 5.45 -6.05
C ASP A 48 -5.43 4.79 -7.30
N GLY A 49 -4.67 3.92 -7.98
CA GLY A 49 -5.08 3.30 -9.25
C GLY A 49 -4.90 4.19 -10.48
N GLY A 50 -4.29 5.37 -10.33
CA GLY A 50 -4.03 6.31 -11.42
C GLY A 50 -2.75 6.02 -12.22
N LYS A 51 -2.58 6.74 -13.34
CA LYS A 51 -1.29 6.83 -14.01
C LYS A 51 -0.33 7.60 -13.09
N ARG A 52 0.86 7.04 -12.84
CA ARG A 52 1.93 7.75 -12.14
C ARG A 52 2.12 9.13 -12.80
N PRO A 53 2.16 10.23 -12.02
CA PRO A 53 2.40 11.55 -12.57
C PRO A 53 3.71 11.53 -13.36
N LYS A 54 3.70 12.13 -14.56
CA LYS A 54 4.93 12.26 -15.36
C LYS A 54 5.98 13.03 -14.56
N CYS A 55 7.24 12.60 -14.67
CA CYS A 55 8.41 13.31 -14.14
C CYS A 55 8.28 14.80 -14.49
N GLY A 56 8.16 15.66 -13.48
CA GLY A 56 7.98 17.12 -13.63
C GLY A 56 6.66 17.70 -13.10
N SER A 57 5.65 16.88 -12.78
CA SER A 57 4.44 17.38 -12.12
C SER A 57 4.57 17.29 -10.60
N ARG A 58 4.67 18.46 -9.95
CA ARG A 58 4.71 18.62 -8.49
C ARG A 58 3.35 18.15 -7.93
N ALA A 59 3.28 16.93 -7.40
CA ALA A 59 2.06 16.42 -6.77
C ALA A 59 1.91 17.04 -5.38
N LYS A 60 0.76 17.68 -5.13
CA LYS A 60 0.38 18.25 -3.85
C LYS A 60 0.38 17.18 -2.76
N SER A 61 1.11 17.41 -1.69
CA SER A 61 0.85 16.80 -0.38
C SER A 61 -0.52 17.28 0.10
N PRO A 62 -1.50 16.42 0.42
CA PRO A 62 -2.52 16.82 1.35
C PRO A 62 -1.86 16.83 2.73
N SER A 63 -1.59 18.04 3.22
CA SER A 63 -1.46 18.32 4.64
C SER A 63 -2.64 17.67 5.36
N GLY A 64 -2.37 16.74 6.27
CA GLY A 64 -3.35 16.29 7.24
C GLY A 64 -3.83 17.52 8.02
N ALA A 65 -5.04 17.95 7.71
CA ALA A 65 -5.77 18.99 8.42
C ALA A 65 -6.53 18.34 9.58
N ASP A 66 -6.22 18.83 10.78
CA ASP A 66 -7.11 18.97 11.95
C ASP A 66 -7.70 17.70 12.58
N GLY A 67 -7.03 17.22 13.62
CA GLY A 67 -7.69 16.54 14.74
C GLY A 67 -8.23 17.60 15.71
N GLN A 68 -9.54 17.52 16.00
CA GLN A 68 -10.15 18.07 17.21
C GLN A 68 -10.18 16.98 18.29
#